data_AF-A0A7W9WCX8-F1
#
_entry.id   AF-A0A7W9WCX8-F1
#
_cell.length_a   1.000
_cell.length_b   1.000
_cell.length_c   1.000
_cell.angle_alpha   90.00
_cell.angle_beta   90.00
_cell.angle_gamma   90.00
#
_symmetry.space_group_name_H-M   'P 1'
#
loop_
_entity.id
_entity.type
_entity.pdbx_description
1 polymer ?
#
loop_
_entity_poly.entity_id
_entity_poly.type
_entity_poly.pdbx_seq_one_letter_code
_entity_poly.pdbx_strand_id
1 'polypeptide(L)'
;MKAAPLAEFYHDVTACTSAELSALLPDGIFYPGASAYGIMKGAVDVFTRYLAAELGARGITANVVAPGAIFGGGAMTDAPEMRAFAAHTSALGRVGLPNDVAGVVAFLCTEEAE
;
A
#
# COMPACT_ATOMS: atom_id res chain seq x y z
N MET A 1 17.85 -10.36 -13.77
CA MET A 1 16.66 -9.48 -13.69
C MET A 1 16.67 -8.64 -14.97
N LYS A 2 16.02 -9.15 -16.02
CA LYS A 2 16.04 -8.54 -17.36
C LYS A 2 15.02 -7.40 -17.33
N ALA A 3 15.43 -6.17 -17.64
CA ALA A 3 14.51 -5.04 -17.73
C ALA A 3 13.47 -5.34 -18.80
N ALA A 4 12.19 -5.39 -18.41
CA ALA A 4 11.08 -5.48 -19.35
C ALA A 4 10.94 -4.13 -20.10
N PRO A 5 10.59 -4.14 -21.39
CA PRO A 5 10.55 -2.93 -22.21
C PRO A 5 9.45 -1.99 -21.70
N LEU A 6 9.74 -0.70 -21.62
CA LEU A 6 8.85 0.36 -21.11
C LEU A 6 7.53 0.56 -21.91
N ALA A 7 7.25 -0.27 -22.92
CA ALA A 7 6.09 -0.14 -23.79
C ALA A 7 4.88 -1.00 -23.35
N GLU A 8 5.06 -1.99 -22.46
CA GLU A 8 3.98 -2.88 -21.98
C GLU A 8 3.29 -2.37 -20.71
N PHE A 9 3.82 -1.34 -20.04
CA PHE A 9 3.27 -0.81 -18.78
C PHE A 9 1.98 0.03 -18.92
N TYR A 10 1.39 0.16 -20.10
CA TYR A 10 0.26 1.08 -20.35
C TYR A 10 -1.11 0.56 -19.89
N HIS A 11 -1.18 -0.64 -19.30
CA HIS A 11 -2.44 -1.32 -18.98
C HIS A 11 -2.79 -1.40 -17.48
N ASP A 12 -1.99 -0.84 -16.55
CA ASP A 12 -2.32 -0.94 -15.12
C ASP A 12 -2.16 0.36 -14.34
N VAL A 13 -3.15 0.63 -13.47
CA VAL A 13 -3.09 1.67 -12.45
C VAL A 13 -2.97 1.02 -11.08
N THR A 14 -1.75 0.81 -10.62
CA THR A 14 -1.49 0.32 -9.25
C THR A 14 -1.13 1.48 -8.34
N ALA A 15 -2.01 1.78 -7.39
CA ALA A 15 -1.77 2.76 -6.34
C ALA A 15 -1.29 2.07 -5.06
N CYS A 16 -0.13 2.47 -4.54
CA CYS A 16 0.32 2.01 -3.24
C CYS A 16 -0.13 3.01 -2.18
N THR A 17 -1.20 2.70 -1.47
CA THR A 17 -1.56 3.48 -0.28
C THR A 17 -0.77 2.93 0.87
N SER A 18 0.34 3.57 1.22
CA SER A 18 0.99 3.34 2.52
C SER A 18 0.01 3.67 3.63
N ALA A 19 -0.73 2.70 4.13
CA ALA A 19 -1.52 2.85 5.33
C ALA A 19 -1.91 1.48 5.81
N GLU A 20 -1.52 1.21 7.05
CA GLU A 20 -2.56 1.09 8.05
C GLU A 20 -1.97 1.52 9.40
N LEU A 21 -2.26 2.77 9.82
CA LEU A 21 -2.08 3.19 11.21
C LEU A 21 -2.92 2.31 12.16
N SER A 22 -3.87 1.53 11.62
CA SER A 22 -4.72 0.55 12.31
C SER A 22 -3.89 -0.55 12.99
N ALA A 23 -2.76 -0.93 12.42
CA ALA A 23 -1.90 -1.97 12.96
C ALA A 23 -1.02 -1.44 14.09
N LEU A 24 -1.06 -0.15 14.45
CA LEU A 24 -0.10 0.45 15.37
C LEU A 24 -0.60 0.73 16.79
N LEU A 25 -1.74 0.22 17.30
CA LEU A 25 -2.11 0.37 18.73
C LEU A 25 -3.13 -0.68 19.26
N PRO A 26 -3.12 -1.00 20.57
CA PRO A 26 -3.92 -2.05 21.21
C PRO A 26 -5.46 -1.81 21.27
N ASP A 27 -5.95 -0.59 21.03
CA ASP A 27 -7.36 -0.22 21.29
C ASP A 27 -8.22 0.03 20.02
N GLY A 28 -7.71 -0.29 18.83
CA GLY A 28 -8.48 -0.29 17.59
C GLY A 28 -8.35 0.98 16.72
N ILE A 29 -8.14 0.72 15.42
CA ILE A 29 -8.37 1.42 14.12
C ILE A 29 -8.38 2.97 14.04
N PHE A 30 -8.71 3.76 15.06
CA PHE A 30 -8.93 5.21 14.95
C PHE A 30 -8.14 6.03 15.99
N TYR A 31 -7.13 6.77 15.54
CA TYR A 31 -6.33 7.66 16.39
C TYR A 31 -6.85 9.11 16.37
N PRO A 32 -7.14 9.73 17.54
CA PRO A 32 -7.47 11.15 17.62
C PRO A 32 -6.40 12.02 16.97
N GLY A 33 -6.78 12.87 16.00
CA GLY A 33 -5.84 13.71 15.23
C GLY A 33 -5.39 13.12 13.89
N ALA A 34 -5.70 11.85 13.60
CA ALA A 34 -5.42 11.22 12.30
C ALA A 34 -6.64 11.16 11.36
N SER A 35 -7.75 11.85 11.69
CA SER A 35 -9.01 11.75 10.92
C SER A 35 -8.86 12.15 9.45
N ALA A 36 -8.15 13.24 9.16
CA ALA A 36 -7.89 13.67 7.78
C ALA A 36 -7.07 12.62 7.02
N TYR A 37 -6.08 12.02 7.67
CA TYR A 37 -5.27 10.94 7.09
C TYR A 37 -6.11 9.69 6.81
N GLY A 38 -6.95 9.29 7.77
CA GLY A 38 -7.88 8.17 7.61
C GLY A 38 -8.85 8.37 6.45
N ILE A 39 -9.44 9.57 6.33
CA ILE A 39 -10.32 9.93 5.20
C ILE A 39 -9.58 9.81 3.87
N MET A 40 -8.39 10.41 3.75
CA MET A 40 -7.62 10.36 2.50
C MET A 40 -7.30 8.93 2.07
N LYS A 41 -6.96 8.05 3.01
CA LYS A 41 -6.63 6.65 2.70
C LYS A 41 -7.87 5.84 2.33
N GLY A 42 -9.00 6.03 3.03
CA GLY A 42 -10.28 5.43 2.65
C GLY A 42 -10.79 5.93 1.29
N ALA A 43 -10.56 7.20 0.96
CA ALA A 43 -10.94 7.78 -0.33
C ALA A 43 -10.20 7.11 -1.49
N VAL A 44 -8.93 6.71 -1.32
CA VAL A 44 -8.20 6.01 -2.38
C VAL A 44 -8.76 4.61 -2.63
N ASP A 45 -9.19 3.87 -1.60
CA ASP A 45 -9.85 2.57 -1.81
C ASP A 45 -11.11 2.71 -2.66
N VAL A 46 -11.99 3.65 -2.30
CA VAL A 46 -13.21 3.92 -3.06
C VAL A 46 -12.87 4.38 -4.48
N PHE A 47 -11.92 5.30 -4.64
CA PHE A 47 -11.51 5.83 -5.93
C PHE A 47 -10.98 4.74 -6.87
N THR A 48 -10.15 3.82 -6.37
CA THR A 48 -9.63 2.69 -7.14
C THR A 48 -10.75 1.81 -7.70
N ARG A 49 -11.83 1.60 -6.93
CA ARG A 49 -12.99 0.80 -7.39
C ARG A 49 -13.73 1.47 -8.54
N TYR A 50 -13.88 2.80 -8.50
CA TYR A 50 -14.43 3.55 -9.62
C TYR A 50 -13.52 3.52 -10.85
N LEU A 51 -12.20 3.66 -10.66
CA LEU A 51 -11.24 3.53 -11.76
C LEU A 51 -11.32 2.16 -12.44
N ALA A 52 -11.41 1.08 -11.68
CA ALA A 52 -11.56 -0.27 -12.23
C ALA A 52 -12.83 -0.38 -13.10
N ALA A 53 -13.96 0.18 -12.63
CA ALA A 53 -15.21 0.17 -13.37
C ALA A 53 -15.16 1.04 -14.64
N GLU A 54 -14.52 2.20 -14.58
CA GLU A 54 -14.43 3.16 -15.70
C GLU A 54 -13.42 2.72 -16.77
N LEU A 55 -12.33 2.07 -16.36
CA LEU A 55 -11.21 1.74 -17.24
C LEU A 55 -11.21 0.27 -17.68
N GLY A 56 -11.98 -0.62 -17.03
CA GLY A 56 -12.02 -2.04 -17.37
C GLY A 56 -12.40 -2.33 -18.82
N ALA A 57 -13.27 -1.52 -19.44
CA ALA A 57 -13.62 -1.65 -20.86
C ALA A 57 -12.44 -1.39 -21.81
N ARG A 58 -11.38 -0.75 -21.32
CA ARG A 58 -10.12 -0.49 -22.04
C ARG A 58 -9.06 -1.56 -21.76
N GLY A 59 -9.39 -2.61 -21.01
CA GLY A 59 -8.41 -3.60 -20.54
C GLY A 59 -7.38 -2.95 -19.63
N ILE A 60 -7.82 -2.12 -18.69
CA ILE A 60 -6.95 -1.51 -17.69
C ILE A 60 -7.42 -1.93 -16.30
N THR A 61 -6.53 -2.53 -15.50
CA THR A 61 -6.85 -2.86 -14.11
C THR A 61 -6.50 -1.69 -13.17
N ALA A 62 -7.21 -1.62 -12.04
CA ALA A 62 -6.91 -0.64 -11.00
C ALA A 62 -6.87 -1.33 -9.64
N ASN A 63 -5.72 -1.24 -8.97
CA ASN A 63 -5.44 -1.96 -7.73
C ASN A 63 -4.91 -1.02 -6.65
N VAL A 64 -5.24 -1.35 -5.40
CA VAL A 64 -4.71 -0.66 -4.22
C VAL A 64 -3.98 -1.65 -3.32
N VAL A 65 -2.76 -1.29 -2.91
CA VAL A 65 -1.97 -2.08 -1.95
C VAL A 65 -1.88 -1.32 -0.62
N ALA A 66 -2.27 -1.98 0.46
CA ALA A 66 -2.25 -1.46 1.83
C ALA A 66 -1.17 -2.18 2.67
N PRO A 67 0.07 -1.67 2.69
CA PRO A 67 1.11 -2.23 3.52
C PRO A 67 1.02 -1.73 4.96
N GLY A 68 1.54 -2.54 5.88
CA GLY A 68 1.83 -2.14 7.25
C GLY A 68 2.97 -1.12 7.35
N ALA A 69 3.49 -0.93 8.56
CA ALA A 69 4.54 0.06 8.80
C ALA A 69 5.87 -0.32 8.13
N ILE A 70 6.30 0.50 7.16
CA ILE A 70 7.58 0.38 6.44
C ILE A 70 8.43 1.60 6.74
N PHE A 71 9.66 1.37 7.17
CA PHE A 71 10.62 2.42 7.56
C PHE A 71 11.75 2.49 6.54
N GLY A 72 12.27 3.71 6.30
CA GLY A 72 13.43 3.92 5.41
C GLY A 72 13.16 4.62 4.08
N GLY A 73 12.29 5.64 4.06
CA GLY A 73 12.12 6.50 2.87
C GLY A 73 10.82 7.30 2.76
N GLY A 74 9.90 7.18 3.72
CA GLY A 74 8.62 7.91 3.75
C GLY A 74 8.54 8.98 4.84
N ALA A 75 7.37 9.61 4.98
CA ALA A 75 7.08 10.65 5.98
C ALA A 75 6.97 10.12 7.44
N MET A 76 7.09 8.82 7.65
CA MET A 76 7.02 8.21 8.97
C MET A 76 8.27 8.56 9.77
N THR A 77 8.09 9.15 10.95
CA THR A 77 9.21 9.42 11.87
C THR A 77 9.87 8.11 12.26
N ASP A 78 11.16 8.02 11.98
CA ASP A 78 11.95 6.84 12.24
C ASP A 78 12.43 6.78 13.70
N ALA A 79 11.47 6.81 14.63
CA ALA A 79 11.76 6.75 16.07
C ALA A 79 11.88 5.27 16.52
N PRO A 80 12.85 4.94 17.39
CA PRO A 80 13.03 3.57 17.90
C PRO A 80 11.77 2.99 18.54
N GLU A 81 11.00 3.83 19.25
CA GLU A 81 9.74 3.43 19.91
C GLU A 81 8.66 3.06 18.89
N MET A 82 8.52 3.83 17.80
CA MET A 82 7.57 3.53 16.73
C MET A 82 7.94 2.26 15.96
N ARG A 83 9.24 2.00 15.77
CA ARG A 83 9.70 0.73 15.18
C ARG A 83 9.39 -0.46 16.08
N ALA A 84 9.67 -0.34 17.38
CA ALA A 84 9.40 -1.39 18.35
C ALA A 84 7.91 -1.68 18.42
N PHE A 85 7.09 -0.63 18.45
CA PHE A 85 5.65 -0.74 18.38
C PHE A 85 5.22 -1.48 17.10
N ALA A 86 5.66 -1.02 15.93
CA ALA A 86 5.32 -1.62 14.64
C ALA A 86 5.73 -3.09 14.50
N ALA A 87 6.88 -3.46 15.07
CA ALA A 87 7.34 -4.83 15.12
C ALA A 87 6.45 -5.68 16.04
N HIS A 88 5.98 -5.14 17.17
CA HIS A 88 5.14 -5.84 18.13
C HIS A 88 3.76 -6.22 17.56
N THR A 89 3.19 -5.37 16.73
CA THR A 89 1.86 -5.61 16.12
C THR A 89 1.91 -6.31 14.78
N SER A 90 3.07 -6.34 14.14
CA SER A 90 3.31 -7.18 12.98
C SER A 90 3.32 -8.65 13.40
N ALA A 91 2.55 -9.49 12.70
CA ALA A 91 2.57 -10.94 12.89
C ALA A 91 3.98 -11.56 12.64
N LEU A 92 4.83 -10.87 11.89
CA LEU A 92 6.21 -11.29 11.63
C LEU A 92 7.20 -10.84 12.72
N GLY A 93 6.75 -10.11 13.74
CA GLY A 93 7.61 -9.61 14.81
C GLY A 93 8.65 -8.59 14.34
N ARG A 94 8.47 -8.01 13.15
CA ARG A 94 9.40 -7.06 12.52
C ARG A 94 8.65 -5.98 11.75
N VAL A 95 9.33 -4.85 11.56
CA VAL A 95 8.88 -3.81 10.63
C VAL A 95 8.96 -4.30 9.18
N GLY A 96 8.09 -3.76 8.34
CA GLY A 96 8.11 -4.00 6.90
C GLY A 96 9.32 -3.33 6.24
N LEU A 97 9.78 -3.95 5.17
CA LEU A 97 10.82 -3.46 4.28
C LEU A 97 10.20 -3.10 2.92
N PRO A 98 10.78 -2.18 2.14
CA PRO A 98 10.29 -1.85 0.80
C PRO A 98 10.10 -3.09 -0.11
N ASN A 99 11.00 -4.07 0.02
CA ASN A 99 10.95 -5.31 -0.77
C ASN A 99 9.74 -6.21 -0.41
N ASP A 100 9.15 -6.07 0.79
CA ASP A 100 7.96 -6.83 1.17
C ASP A 100 6.73 -6.41 0.34
N VAL A 101 6.73 -5.19 -0.21
CA VAL A 101 5.63 -4.63 -1.02
C VAL A 101 5.97 -4.64 -2.50
N ALA A 102 7.24 -4.44 -2.85
CA ALA A 102 7.69 -4.37 -4.24
C ALA A 102 7.32 -5.63 -5.02
N GLY A 103 7.40 -6.81 -4.41
CA GLY A 103 7.00 -8.07 -5.06
C GLY A 103 5.51 -8.14 -5.40
N VAL A 104 4.65 -7.67 -4.49
CA VAL A 104 3.20 -7.63 -4.71
C VAL A 104 2.84 -6.61 -5.79
N VAL A 105 3.43 -5.41 -5.73
CA VAL A 105 3.22 -4.38 -6.75
C VAL A 105 3.71 -4.85 -8.11
N ALA A 106 4.86 -5.52 -8.17
CA ALA A 106 5.38 -6.07 -9.42
C ALA A 106 4.46 -7.16 -9.98
N PHE A 107 3.91 -8.05 -9.14
CA PHE A 107 2.94 -9.05 -9.54
C PHE A 107 1.65 -8.42 -10.11
N LEU A 108 1.13 -7.37 -9.48
CA LEU A 108 -0.06 -6.66 -9.96
C LEU A 108 0.13 -5.93 -11.30
N CYS A 109 1.35 -5.88 -11.83
CA CYS A 109 1.67 -5.34 -13.15
C CYS A 109 1.97 -6.44 -14.18
N THR A 110 1.57 -7.69 -13.92
CA THR A 110 1.76 -8.81 -14.85
C THR A 110 0.43 -9.34 -15.36
N GLU A 111 0.45 -10.00 -16.52
CA GLU A 111 -0.74 -10.63 -17.12
C GLU A 111 -1.36 -11.70 -16.21
N GLU A 112 -0.57 -12.34 -15.33
CA GLU A 112 -1.08 -13.33 -14.38
C GLU A 112 -1.95 -12.72 -13.27
N ALA A 113 -2.00 -11.40 -13.14
CA ALA A 113 -2.83 -10.68 -12.17
C ALA A 113 -4.17 -10.18 -12.73
N GLU A 114 -4.44 -10.36 -14.03
CA GLU A 114 -5.75 -10.13 -14.68
C GLU A 114 -6.78 -11.23 -14.36
#